data_AF-A0A2H5ZJP7-F1
#
_entry.id   AF-A0A2H5ZJP7-F1
#
_cell.length_a   1.000
_cell.length_b   1.000
_cell.length_c   1.000
_cell.angle_alpha   90.00
_cell.angle_beta   90.00
_cell.angle_gamma   90.00
#
_symmetry.space_group_name_H-M   'P 1'
#
loop_
_entity.id
_entity.type
_entity.pdbx_description
1 polymer ?
#
loop_
_entity_poly.entity_id
_entity_poly.type
_entity_poly.pdbx_seq_one_letter_code
_entity_poly.pdbx_strand_id
1 'polypeptide(L)'
;MEGLKNFLAASTIAAQIVLATSWLHTLPPAWADNTHPSVSEMLLDWMNLGSEEWLRRAEEEYRQGNLREAVKAAEEAARLRPGSAYTHRLLGYLYATLGQNREARAEFERAAILDPKLRISLADFYLAQAWAELEAQLRREPNDPEIARRLRAVAALAELNPELKNLLRQSADPRGADQAEPVPPLLLSERAAFGLVVEKRSQTARLYRWTRNGVVLDRTYPVTTGQASGEKQRRGDMRTPDGVYTVQDLIPGESLPEIYGAFALPLNYPNGWDRMRGRDGYGIWIHGSDRLTQPFRPRETRGCVVMREEDLLHFASLVQPQLTPVIVAEVIPYKPAREWEQIFAPLTSTPEKGELAAIAMGPDYAAAIRIDGGQVTYTYHARGQRFRVLTRDEHPLQTGESWASKLSKVLPQDLGSLEGIEIERDSTPPRLVIRTSAPARPRTFRQETTDRFYLDLPGVRPGTVPKTMEGDGSWIRQVKIGASHSDPPVTRVVVDLYQPTAYKVTTKGNETVISLVKP
;
A
#
# COMPACT_ATOMS: atom_id res chain seq x y z
N MET A 1 10.81 -46.10 -1.83
CA MET A 1 10.00 -45.73 -0.64
C MET A 1 9.13 -44.50 -0.86
N GLU A 2 9.55 -43.48 -1.61
CA GLU A 2 8.69 -42.34 -2.01
C GLU A 2 7.46 -42.75 -2.85
N GLY A 3 7.63 -43.67 -3.81
CA GLY A 3 6.51 -44.17 -4.63
C GLY A 3 5.45 -44.94 -3.83
N LEU A 4 5.83 -45.56 -2.71
CA LEU A 4 4.90 -46.28 -1.82
C LEU A 4 4.11 -45.30 -0.94
N LYS A 5 4.72 -44.17 -0.56
CA LYS A 5 4.05 -43.08 0.17
C LYS A 5 3.03 -42.34 -0.70
N ASN A 6 3.34 -42.12 -1.99
CA ASN A 6 2.41 -41.53 -2.95
C ASN A 6 1.24 -42.46 -3.29
N PHE A 7 1.47 -43.78 -3.31
CA PHE A 7 0.41 -44.77 -3.51
C PHE A 7 -0.53 -44.89 -2.29
N LEU A 8 0.01 -44.78 -1.07
CA LEU A 8 -0.78 -44.76 0.18
C LEU A 8 -1.57 -43.44 0.38
N ALA A 9 -1.06 -42.30 -0.11
CA ALA A 9 -1.81 -41.04 -0.10
C ALA A 9 -2.98 -41.04 -1.10
N ALA A 10 -2.77 -41.62 -2.30
CA ALA A 10 -3.82 -41.79 -3.30
C ALA A 10 -4.91 -42.79 -2.85
N SER A 11 -4.55 -43.85 -2.10
CA SER A 11 -5.51 -44.81 -1.57
C SER A 11 -6.38 -44.25 -0.43
N THR A 12 -5.91 -43.22 0.28
CA THR A 12 -6.69 -42.57 1.36
C THR A 12 -7.80 -41.67 0.78
N ILE A 13 -7.55 -41.02 -0.35
CA ILE A 13 -8.54 -40.22 -1.09
C ILE A 13 -9.54 -41.12 -1.81
N ALA A 14 -9.08 -42.22 -2.42
CA ALA A 14 -9.97 -43.23 -3.01
C ALA A 14 -10.85 -43.92 -1.96
N ALA A 15 -10.35 -44.18 -0.75
CA ALA A 15 -11.14 -44.74 0.35
C ALA A 15 -12.20 -43.76 0.87
N GLN A 16 -11.92 -42.45 0.89
CA GLN A 16 -12.91 -41.42 1.22
C GLN A 16 -13.99 -41.27 0.13
N ILE A 17 -13.62 -41.44 -1.14
CA ILE A 17 -14.58 -41.48 -2.27
C ILE A 17 -15.47 -42.74 -2.19
N VAL A 18 -14.91 -43.90 -1.85
CA VAL A 18 -15.67 -45.16 -1.68
C VAL A 18 -16.59 -45.13 -0.45
N LEU A 19 -16.18 -44.46 0.64
CA LEU A 19 -17.04 -44.25 1.81
C LEU A 19 -18.16 -43.22 1.55
N ALA A 20 -17.93 -42.24 0.67
CA ALA A 20 -18.95 -41.29 0.23
C ALA A 20 -19.97 -41.92 -0.74
N THR A 21 -19.56 -42.86 -1.59
CA THR A 21 -20.47 -43.57 -2.51
C THR A 21 -21.24 -44.72 -1.84
N SER A 22 -20.78 -45.22 -0.69
CA SER A 22 -21.50 -46.20 0.14
C SER A 22 -22.84 -45.68 0.70
N TRP A 23 -22.98 -44.35 0.85
CA TRP A 23 -24.22 -43.70 1.29
C TRP A 23 -25.25 -43.47 0.16
N LEU A 24 -24.90 -43.72 -1.10
CA LEU A 24 -25.79 -43.46 -2.25
C LEU A 24 -26.81 -44.59 -2.52
N HIS A 25 -26.69 -45.77 -1.91
CA HIS A 25 -27.62 -46.88 -2.14
C HIS A 25 -28.85 -46.93 -1.21
N THR A 26 -29.00 -45.97 -0.30
CA THR A 26 -30.10 -45.94 0.69
C THR A 26 -31.03 -44.74 0.57
N LEU A 27 -30.88 -43.92 -0.47
CA LEU A 27 -31.68 -42.70 -0.64
C LEU A 27 -32.86 -42.96 -1.60
N PRO A 28 -34.09 -42.53 -1.24
CA PRO A 28 -35.29 -42.81 -2.03
C PRO A 28 -35.28 -42.09 -3.40
N PRO A 29 -36.05 -42.57 -4.40
CA PRO A 29 -35.93 -42.19 -5.82
C PRO A 29 -36.38 -40.77 -6.19
N ALA A 30 -36.49 -39.86 -5.22
CA ALA A 30 -37.03 -38.51 -5.41
C ALA A 30 -35.97 -37.46 -5.78
N TRP A 31 -34.70 -37.85 -5.98
CA TRP A 31 -33.60 -36.92 -6.23
C TRP A 31 -33.05 -37.03 -7.65
N ALA A 32 -33.96 -37.16 -8.62
CA ALA A 32 -33.67 -37.18 -10.05
C ALA A 32 -34.13 -35.88 -10.74
N ASP A 33 -34.06 -34.74 -10.04
CA ASP A 33 -34.23 -33.42 -10.65
C ASP A 33 -32.87 -32.69 -10.66
N ASN A 34 -32.50 -32.17 -11.83
CA ASN A 34 -31.19 -31.59 -12.18
C ASN A 34 -30.90 -30.22 -11.51
N THR A 35 -31.29 -30.02 -10.25
CA THR A 35 -31.17 -28.75 -9.54
C THR A 35 -30.10 -28.73 -8.44
N HIS A 36 -29.33 -29.81 -8.27
CA HIS A 36 -28.23 -29.86 -7.31
C HIS A 36 -26.87 -29.96 -8.05
N PRO A 37 -25.85 -29.18 -7.66
CA PRO A 37 -24.51 -29.32 -8.21
C PRO A 37 -24.02 -30.75 -8.02
N SER A 38 -23.36 -31.28 -9.04
CA SER A 38 -22.81 -32.64 -9.00
C SER A 38 -21.87 -32.80 -7.81
N VAL A 39 -21.75 -34.01 -7.24
CA VAL A 39 -20.81 -34.28 -6.14
C VAL A 39 -19.37 -33.86 -6.51
N SER A 40 -19.01 -33.95 -7.79
CA SER A 40 -17.75 -33.41 -8.34
C SER A 40 -17.63 -31.89 -8.23
N GLU A 41 -18.69 -31.14 -8.51
CA GLU A 41 -18.72 -29.67 -8.38
C GLU A 41 -18.67 -29.26 -6.90
N MET A 42 -19.41 -29.96 -6.02
CA MET A 42 -19.36 -29.70 -4.58
C MET A 42 -17.97 -29.99 -3.99
N LEU A 43 -17.30 -31.05 -4.45
CA LEU A 43 -15.93 -31.37 -4.05
C LEU A 43 -14.93 -30.34 -4.59
N LEU A 44 -15.10 -29.88 -5.83
CA LEU A 44 -14.30 -28.80 -6.41
C LEU A 44 -14.47 -27.49 -5.64
N ASP A 45 -15.69 -27.11 -5.28
CA ASP A 45 -15.97 -25.92 -4.48
C ASP A 45 -15.40 -26.02 -3.07
N TRP A 46 -15.51 -27.18 -2.42
CA TRP A 46 -14.90 -27.42 -1.11
C TRP A 46 -13.36 -27.37 -1.17
N MET A 47 -12.75 -27.96 -2.20
CA MET A 47 -11.31 -27.87 -2.43
C MET A 47 -10.86 -26.45 -2.78
N ASN A 48 -11.68 -25.67 -3.49
CA ASN A 48 -11.43 -24.26 -3.79
C ASN A 48 -11.46 -23.41 -2.52
N LEU A 49 -12.53 -23.50 -1.72
CA LEU A 49 -12.67 -22.76 -0.46
C LEU A 49 -11.57 -23.14 0.53
N GLY A 50 -11.25 -24.43 0.63
CA GLY A 50 -10.15 -24.90 1.48
C GLY A 50 -8.79 -24.39 1.01
N SER A 51 -8.49 -24.46 -0.28
CA SER A 51 -7.23 -23.97 -0.84
C SER A 51 -7.07 -22.45 -0.68
N GLU A 52 -8.14 -21.68 -0.87
CA GLU A 52 -8.13 -20.22 -0.68
C GLU A 52 -7.91 -19.84 0.79
N GLU A 53 -8.48 -20.58 1.74
CA GLU A 53 -8.27 -20.33 3.16
C GLU A 53 -6.82 -20.63 3.59
N TRP A 54 -6.25 -21.73 3.10
CA TRP A 54 -4.83 -22.04 3.32
C TRP A 54 -3.89 -21.02 2.66
N LEU A 55 -4.26 -20.52 1.48
CA LEU A 55 -3.51 -19.48 0.79
C LEU A 55 -3.56 -18.14 1.56
N ARG A 56 -4.74 -17.75 2.05
CA ARG A 56 -4.92 -16.57 2.91
C ARG A 56 -4.09 -16.67 4.17
N ARG A 57 -4.05 -17.85 4.80
CA ARG A 57 -3.19 -18.13 5.95
C ARG A 57 -1.72 -18.00 5.59
N ALA A 58 -1.29 -18.52 4.45
CA ALA A 58 0.09 -18.39 3.99
C ALA A 58 0.52 -16.93 3.83
N GLU A 59 -0.35 -16.09 3.25
CA GLU A 59 -0.10 -14.66 3.07
C GLU A 59 -0.11 -13.87 4.39
N GLU A 60 -0.98 -14.26 5.34
CA GLU A 60 -0.99 -13.68 6.69
C GLU A 60 0.30 -14.01 7.45
N GLU A 61 0.68 -15.29 7.49
CA GLU A 61 1.92 -15.72 8.14
C GLU A 61 3.15 -15.07 7.48
N TYR A 62 3.12 -14.89 6.15
CA TYR A 62 4.16 -14.16 5.43
C TYR A 62 4.23 -12.69 5.85
N ARG A 63 3.08 -11.99 5.98
CA ARG A 63 3.02 -10.61 6.47
C ARG A 63 3.50 -10.47 7.90
N GLN A 64 3.30 -11.48 8.73
CA GLN A 64 3.77 -11.54 10.12
C GLN A 64 5.25 -11.94 10.22
N GLY A 65 5.92 -12.26 9.10
CA GLY A 65 7.32 -12.71 9.08
C GLY A 65 7.52 -14.16 9.50
N ASN A 66 6.44 -14.92 9.72
CA ASN A 66 6.46 -16.33 10.10
C ASN A 66 6.67 -17.23 8.87
N LEU A 67 7.82 -17.06 8.20
CA LEU A 67 8.11 -17.68 6.89
C LEU A 67 7.90 -19.21 6.84
N ARG A 68 8.20 -19.92 7.93
CA ARG A 68 8.02 -21.39 7.99
C ARG A 68 6.56 -21.81 8.07
N GLU A 69 5.73 -21.04 8.76
CA GLU A 69 4.28 -21.32 8.83
C GLU A 69 3.60 -20.88 7.53
N ALA A 70 4.09 -19.80 6.90
CA ALA A 70 3.67 -19.39 5.57
C ALA A 70 3.92 -20.49 4.52
N VAL A 71 5.10 -21.13 4.53
CA VAL A 71 5.41 -22.27 3.65
C VAL A 71 4.44 -23.42 3.89
N LYS A 72 4.24 -23.86 5.14
CA LYS A 72 3.32 -24.97 5.45
C LYS A 72 1.91 -24.70 4.96
N ALA A 73 1.41 -23.48 5.16
CA ALA A 73 0.08 -23.10 4.72
C ALA A 73 -0.01 -23.05 3.18
N ALA A 74 1.03 -22.57 2.50
CA ALA A 74 1.07 -22.55 1.04
C ALA A 74 1.22 -23.96 0.43
N GLU A 75 1.93 -24.87 1.11
CA GLU A 75 2.03 -26.29 0.73
C GLU A 75 0.67 -26.99 0.83
N GLU A 76 -0.10 -26.73 1.89
CA GLU A 76 -1.47 -27.24 2.01
C GLU A 76 -2.40 -26.66 0.93
N ALA A 77 -2.25 -25.37 0.61
CA ALA A 77 -2.99 -24.75 -0.50
C ALA A 77 -2.63 -25.42 -1.85
N ALA A 78 -1.35 -25.72 -2.09
CA ALA A 78 -0.87 -26.38 -3.29
C ALA A 78 -1.30 -27.86 -3.36
N ARG A 79 -1.40 -28.54 -2.21
CA ARG A 79 -1.92 -29.91 -2.11
C ARG A 79 -3.40 -29.98 -2.50
N LEU A 80 -4.19 -28.99 -2.05
CA LEU A 80 -5.61 -28.89 -2.40
C LEU A 80 -5.81 -28.46 -3.85
N ARG A 81 -4.96 -27.57 -4.39
CA ARG A 81 -4.99 -27.14 -5.80
C ARG A 81 -3.61 -27.17 -6.46
N PRO A 82 -3.19 -28.33 -7.00
CA PRO A 82 -1.89 -28.48 -7.69
C PRO A 82 -1.79 -27.73 -9.02
N GLY A 83 -2.88 -27.16 -9.52
CA GLY A 83 -2.94 -26.36 -10.75
C GLY A 83 -2.87 -24.84 -10.50
N SER A 84 -2.75 -24.40 -9.25
CA SER A 84 -2.73 -22.98 -8.91
C SER A 84 -1.35 -22.37 -9.20
N ALA A 85 -1.22 -21.72 -10.37
CA ALA A 85 0.01 -21.03 -10.77
C ALA A 85 0.45 -19.98 -9.73
N TYR A 86 -0.52 -19.30 -9.10
CA TYR A 86 -0.28 -18.32 -8.05
C TYR A 86 0.31 -18.95 -6.78
N THR A 87 -0.21 -20.09 -6.33
CA THR A 87 0.27 -20.77 -5.13
C THR A 87 1.71 -21.27 -5.31
N HIS A 88 2.02 -21.84 -6.47
CA HIS A 88 3.39 -22.22 -6.82
C HIS A 88 4.33 -21.01 -6.91
N ARG A 89 3.86 -19.87 -7.42
CA ARG A 89 4.66 -18.63 -7.40
C ARG A 89 4.94 -18.16 -5.97
N LEU A 90 3.93 -18.18 -5.09
CA LEU A 90 4.08 -17.80 -3.69
C LEU A 90 5.07 -18.71 -2.96
N LEU A 91 4.96 -20.04 -3.12
CA LEU A 91 5.94 -21.00 -2.60
C LEU A 91 7.35 -20.71 -3.12
N GLY A 92 7.49 -20.39 -4.40
CA GLY A 92 8.75 -19.94 -5.00
C GLY A 92 9.39 -18.79 -4.23
N TYR A 93 8.62 -17.73 -3.94
CA TYR A 93 9.12 -16.60 -3.15
C TYR A 93 9.43 -16.99 -1.71
N LEU A 94 8.56 -17.75 -1.04
CA LEU A 94 8.74 -18.16 0.35
C LEU A 94 10.01 -19.00 0.55
N TYR A 95 10.24 -19.98 -0.33
CA TYR A 95 11.46 -20.78 -0.33
C TYR A 95 12.69 -19.94 -0.66
N ALA A 96 12.59 -18.98 -1.59
CA ALA A 96 13.70 -18.08 -1.91
C ALA A 96 14.08 -17.20 -0.70
N THR A 97 13.11 -16.65 0.02
CA THR A 97 13.36 -15.87 1.25
C THR A 97 13.98 -16.73 2.36
N LEU A 98 13.66 -18.02 2.43
CA LEU A 98 14.26 -18.98 3.36
C LEU A 98 15.65 -19.49 2.93
N GLY A 99 16.14 -19.08 1.75
CA GLY A 99 17.41 -19.56 1.17
C GLY A 99 17.33 -20.98 0.60
N GLN A 100 16.12 -21.54 0.47
CA GLN A 100 15.85 -22.87 -0.09
C GLN A 100 15.76 -22.77 -1.62
N ASN A 101 16.89 -22.45 -2.25
CA ASN A 101 16.95 -22.07 -3.67
C ASN A 101 16.54 -23.19 -4.64
N ARG A 102 16.71 -24.46 -4.24
CA ARG A 102 16.35 -25.61 -5.09
C ARG A 102 14.84 -25.77 -5.18
N GLU A 103 14.17 -25.68 -4.03
CA GLU A 103 12.73 -25.73 -3.87
C GLU A 103 12.08 -24.50 -4.51
N ALA A 104 12.63 -23.31 -4.25
CA ALA A 104 12.18 -22.07 -4.87
C ALA A 104 12.14 -22.15 -6.40
N ARG A 105 13.22 -22.66 -7.00
CA ARG A 105 13.32 -22.85 -8.44
C ARG A 105 12.25 -23.82 -8.98
N ALA A 106 12.06 -24.96 -8.32
CA ALA A 106 11.08 -25.96 -8.75
C ALA A 106 9.66 -25.38 -8.77
N GLU A 107 9.32 -24.56 -7.76
CA GLU A 107 8.03 -23.91 -7.63
C GLU A 107 7.83 -22.79 -8.65
N PHE A 108 8.85 -21.96 -8.92
CA PHE A 108 8.80 -20.97 -9.99
C PHE A 108 8.70 -21.60 -11.38
N GLU A 109 9.41 -22.70 -11.64
CA GLU A 109 9.29 -23.47 -12.88
C GLU A 109 7.86 -24.02 -13.03
N ARG A 110 7.29 -24.54 -11.94
CA ARG A 110 5.90 -25.04 -11.94
C ARG A 110 4.89 -23.92 -12.20
N ALA A 111 5.06 -22.76 -11.58
CA ALA A 111 4.23 -21.58 -11.82
C ALA A 111 4.31 -21.12 -13.28
N ALA A 112 5.50 -21.10 -13.87
CA ALA A 112 5.72 -20.71 -15.27
C ALA A 112 5.18 -21.73 -16.29
N ILE A 113 5.09 -23.01 -15.92
CA ILE A 113 4.42 -24.04 -16.72
C ILE A 113 2.90 -23.85 -16.69
N LEU A 114 2.34 -23.52 -15.52
CA LEU A 114 0.89 -23.36 -15.32
C LEU A 114 0.37 -22.03 -15.89
N ASP A 115 1.13 -20.95 -15.75
CA ASP A 115 0.88 -19.66 -16.40
C ASP A 115 2.20 -19.12 -17.01
N PRO A 116 2.36 -19.17 -18.34
CA PRO A 116 3.56 -18.66 -19.02
C PRO A 116 3.89 -17.20 -18.73
N LYS A 117 2.92 -16.36 -18.32
CA LYS A 117 3.18 -14.96 -17.93
C LYS A 117 4.01 -14.87 -16.66
N LEU A 118 3.95 -15.87 -15.78
CA LEU A 118 4.72 -15.95 -14.54
C LEU A 118 6.17 -16.39 -14.76
N ARG A 119 6.60 -16.62 -16.00
CA ARG A 119 8.01 -16.81 -16.34
C ARG A 119 8.87 -15.62 -15.90
N ILE A 120 8.28 -14.43 -15.77
CA ILE A 120 8.95 -13.26 -15.20
C ILE A 120 9.43 -13.52 -13.77
N SER A 121 8.64 -14.19 -12.91
CA SER A 121 9.03 -14.50 -11.53
C SER A 121 10.22 -15.46 -11.47
N LEU A 122 10.31 -16.40 -12.42
CA LEU A 122 11.48 -17.27 -12.56
C LEU A 122 12.72 -16.50 -13.03
N ALA A 123 12.56 -15.55 -13.95
CA ALA A 123 13.64 -14.67 -14.39
C ALA A 123 14.14 -13.77 -13.25
N ASP A 124 13.24 -13.22 -12.45
CA ASP A 124 13.57 -12.44 -11.26
C ASP A 124 14.35 -13.27 -10.24
N PHE A 125 13.92 -14.50 -9.98
CA PHE A 125 14.65 -15.40 -9.08
C PHE A 125 16.11 -15.61 -9.54
N TYR A 126 16.33 -15.88 -10.83
CA TYR A 126 17.69 -16.04 -11.36
C TYR A 126 18.52 -14.75 -11.30
N LEU A 127 17.91 -13.59 -11.55
CA LEU A 127 18.58 -12.30 -11.40
C LEU A 127 18.98 -12.04 -9.95
N ALA A 128 18.15 -12.45 -8.98
CA ALA A 128 18.50 -12.35 -7.57
C ALA A 128 19.66 -13.26 -7.16
N GLN A 129 19.70 -14.49 -7.67
CA GLN A 129 20.86 -15.38 -7.47
C GLN A 129 22.13 -14.81 -8.08
N ALA A 130 22.05 -14.28 -9.30
CA ALA A 130 23.18 -13.64 -9.99
C ALA A 130 23.68 -12.41 -9.22
N TRP A 131 22.79 -11.62 -8.64
CA TRP A 131 23.15 -10.49 -7.78
C TRP A 131 23.94 -10.94 -6.55
N ALA A 132 23.41 -11.91 -5.79
CA ALA A 132 24.05 -12.41 -4.59
C ALA A 132 25.44 -13.00 -4.88
N GLU A 133 25.58 -13.71 -6.00
CA GLU A 133 26.86 -14.25 -6.46
C GLU A 133 27.86 -13.12 -6.81
N LEU A 134 27.42 -12.13 -7.58
CA LEU A 134 28.26 -10.99 -7.97
C LEU A 134 28.68 -10.14 -6.76
N GLU A 135 27.80 -9.95 -5.77
CA GLU A 135 28.16 -9.29 -4.51
C GLU A 135 29.19 -10.10 -3.69
N ALA A 136 29.07 -11.43 -3.66
CA ALA A 136 30.03 -12.28 -3.00
C ALA A 136 31.40 -12.24 -3.71
N GLN A 137 31.41 -12.21 -5.04
CA GLN A 137 32.62 -12.06 -5.85
C GLN A 137 33.25 -10.67 -5.64
N LEU A 138 32.45 -9.59 -5.68
CA LEU A 138 32.95 -8.22 -5.46
C LEU A 138 33.52 -8.05 -4.05
N ARG A 139 32.97 -8.72 -3.04
CA ARG A 139 33.55 -8.73 -1.68
C ARG A 139 34.93 -9.37 -1.64
N ARG A 140 35.18 -10.41 -2.43
CA ARG A 140 36.50 -11.05 -2.54
C ARG A 140 37.45 -10.22 -3.40
N GLU A 141 36.93 -9.55 -4.42
CA GLU A 141 37.68 -8.81 -5.43
C GLU A 141 37.09 -7.39 -5.63
N PRO A 142 37.30 -6.46 -4.67
CA PRO A 142 36.61 -5.17 -4.64
C PRO A 142 36.90 -4.23 -5.80
N ASN A 143 38.00 -4.49 -6.52
CA ASN A 143 38.50 -3.64 -7.60
C ASN A 143 38.31 -4.26 -9.00
N ASP A 144 37.56 -5.36 -9.13
CA ASP A 144 37.26 -5.93 -10.45
C ASP A 144 36.19 -5.08 -11.18
N PRO A 145 36.55 -4.37 -12.28
CA PRO A 145 35.62 -3.52 -13.01
C PRO A 145 34.54 -4.31 -13.75
N GLU A 146 34.78 -5.57 -14.10
CA GLU A 146 33.84 -6.45 -14.81
C GLU A 146 32.75 -6.95 -13.87
N ILE A 147 33.10 -7.36 -12.64
CA ILE A 147 32.11 -7.71 -11.60
C ILE A 147 31.23 -6.49 -11.30
N ALA A 148 31.83 -5.31 -11.11
CA ALA A 148 31.09 -4.07 -10.88
C ALA A 148 30.17 -3.69 -12.06
N ARG A 149 30.60 -3.94 -13.30
CA ARG A 149 29.77 -3.70 -14.51
C ARG A 149 28.59 -4.66 -14.59
N ARG A 150 28.81 -5.96 -14.33
CA ARG A 150 27.75 -6.97 -14.29
C ARG A 150 26.74 -6.69 -13.20
N LEU A 151 27.18 -6.31 -12.00
CA LEU A 151 26.31 -5.93 -10.90
C LEU A 151 25.44 -4.72 -11.27
N ARG A 152 26.01 -3.69 -11.90
CA ARG A 152 25.25 -2.54 -12.43
C ARG A 152 24.20 -2.94 -13.46
N ALA A 153 24.49 -3.92 -14.33
CA ALA A 153 23.53 -4.42 -15.31
C ALA A 153 22.37 -5.16 -14.64
N VAL A 154 22.64 -6.00 -13.63
CA VAL A 154 21.60 -6.67 -12.85
C VAL A 154 20.76 -5.66 -12.04
N ALA A 155 21.39 -4.63 -11.44
CA ALA A 155 20.66 -3.53 -10.79
C ALA A 155 19.72 -2.80 -11.75
N ALA A 156 20.18 -2.50 -12.97
CA ALA A 156 19.36 -1.81 -13.96
C ALA A 156 18.12 -2.64 -14.35
N LEU A 157 18.27 -3.96 -14.45
CA LEU A 157 17.14 -4.87 -14.69
C LEU A 157 16.17 -4.92 -13.50
N ALA A 158 16.69 -4.85 -12.27
CA ALA A 158 15.88 -4.81 -11.05
C ALA A 158 15.07 -3.51 -10.89
N GLU A 159 15.56 -2.38 -11.40
CA GLU A 159 14.78 -1.13 -11.41
C GLU A 159 13.54 -1.19 -12.32
N LEU A 160 13.52 -2.12 -13.29
CA LEU A 160 12.37 -2.35 -14.17
C LEU A 160 11.31 -3.27 -13.54
N ASN A 161 11.63 -3.94 -12.43
CA ASN A 161 10.73 -4.87 -11.76
C ASN A 161 10.73 -4.70 -10.22
N PRO A 162 9.67 -4.09 -9.65
CA PRO A 162 9.54 -3.89 -8.21
C PRO A 162 9.60 -5.18 -7.35
N GLU A 163 9.13 -6.32 -7.88
CA GLU A 163 9.17 -7.61 -7.17
C GLU A 163 10.61 -8.11 -7.03
N LEU A 164 11.41 -8.01 -8.10
CA LEU A 164 12.83 -8.32 -8.08
C LEU A 164 13.59 -7.41 -7.12
N LYS A 165 13.31 -6.10 -7.11
CA LYS A 165 13.94 -5.15 -6.19
C LYS A 165 13.72 -5.51 -4.71
N ASN A 166 12.54 -6.02 -4.36
CA ASN A 166 12.27 -6.51 -3.01
C ASN A 166 12.98 -7.82 -2.72
N LEU A 167 13.04 -8.75 -3.68
CA LEU A 167 13.77 -10.01 -3.53
C LEU A 167 15.27 -9.78 -3.33
N LEU A 168 15.87 -8.83 -4.05
CA LEU A 168 17.28 -8.42 -3.89
C LEU A 168 17.58 -7.88 -2.50
N ARG A 169 16.68 -7.07 -1.93
CA ARG A 169 16.80 -6.57 -0.55
C ARG A 169 16.79 -7.71 0.47
N GLN A 170 16.01 -8.77 0.22
CA GLN A 170 15.90 -9.92 1.11
C GLN A 170 17.05 -10.93 0.93
N SER A 171 17.62 -11.04 -0.28
CA SER A 171 18.76 -11.91 -0.57
C SER A 171 20.11 -11.32 -0.15
N ALA A 172 20.17 -10.01 0.13
CA ALA A 172 21.33 -9.39 0.74
C ALA A 172 21.58 -10.05 2.11
N ASP A 173 22.74 -10.69 2.27
CA ASP A 173 23.09 -11.51 3.43
C ASP A 173 22.72 -10.86 4.78
N PRO A 174 21.77 -11.43 5.55
CA PRO A 174 21.42 -10.94 6.88
C PRO A 174 22.57 -11.02 7.89
N ARG A 175 23.65 -11.76 7.58
CA ARG A 175 24.83 -11.90 8.45
C ARG A 175 25.85 -10.76 8.28
N GLY A 176 25.50 -9.72 7.51
CA GLY A 176 26.16 -8.40 7.52
C GLY A 176 25.58 -7.43 8.55
N ALA A 177 24.74 -7.88 9.50
CA ALA A 177 24.04 -7.09 10.52
C ALA A 177 24.92 -6.40 11.58
N ASP A 178 26.18 -6.08 11.25
CA ASP A 178 27.03 -5.16 12.03
C ASP A 178 27.18 -3.78 11.35
N GLN A 179 26.48 -3.55 10.24
CA GLN A 179 26.23 -2.21 9.70
C GLN A 179 24.72 -1.94 9.74
N ALA A 180 24.27 -1.25 10.78
CA ALA A 180 22.88 -0.78 10.87
C ALA A 180 22.48 -0.05 9.58
N GLU A 181 21.29 -0.36 9.05
CA GLU A 181 20.80 0.26 7.81
C GLU A 181 20.88 1.80 7.92
N PRO A 182 21.34 2.49 6.86
CA PRO A 182 21.35 3.94 6.84
C PRO A 182 19.95 4.52 7.04
N VAL A 183 19.82 5.47 7.96
CA VAL A 183 18.58 6.15 8.31
C VAL A 183 18.62 7.62 7.87
N PRO A 184 17.46 8.26 7.67
CA PRO A 184 17.37 9.68 7.33
C PRO A 184 17.78 10.56 8.52
N PRO A 185 17.93 11.89 8.34
CA PRO A 185 18.19 12.83 9.43
C PRO A 185 16.97 13.02 10.32
N LEU A 186 16.62 11.99 11.07
CA LEU A 186 15.42 11.89 11.88
C LEU A 186 15.74 11.21 13.20
N LEU A 187 15.35 11.85 14.29
CA LEU A 187 15.31 11.30 15.64
C LEU A 187 13.88 11.42 16.13
N LEU A 188 13.33 10.30 16.59
CA LEU A 188 11.98 10.20 17.15
C LEU A 188 12.05 9.84 18.63
N SER A 189 10.92 9.98 19.33
CA SER A 189 10.74 9.54 20.71
C SER A 189 9.38 8.86 20.87
N GLU A 190 9.08 8.35 22.06
CA GLU A 190 7.74 7.84 22.42
C GLU A 190 6.62 8.88 22.17
N ARG A 191 6.92 10.18 22.25
CA ARG A 191 5.93 11.26 22.04
C ARG A 191 5.63 11.52 20.56
N ALA A 192 6.56 11.22 19.66
CA ALA A 192 6.41 11.29 18.21
C ALA A 192 6.83 9.94 17.62
N ALA A 193 5.97 8.93 17.73
CA ALA A 193 6.34 7.54 17.46
C ALA A 193 6.63 7.26 15.98
N PHE A 194 6.20 8.15 15.07
CA PHE A 194 6.37 8.00 13.63
C PHE A 194 6.82 9.31 12.98
N GLY A 195 7.56 9.20 11.87
CA GLY A 195 7.94 10.32 11.01
C GLY A 195 7.96 9.91 9.54
N LEU A 196 7.51 10.81 8.66
CA LEU A 196 7.44 10.56 7.22
C LEU A 196 8.56 11.30 6.48
N VAL A 197 9.20 10.63 5.53
CA VAL A 197 10.29 11.20 4.74
C VAL A 197 9.94 11.11 3.26
N VAL A 198 9.66 12.26 2.65
CA VAL A 198 9.24 12.41 1.26
C VAL A 198 10.44 12.85 0.41
N GLU A 199 10.88 11.99 -0.51
CA GLU A 199 11.95 12.29 -1.45
C GLU A 199 11.37 12.61 -2.84
N LYS A 200 11.49 13.87 -3.26
CA LYS A 200 10.92 14.33 -4.54
C LYS A 200 11.63 13.74 -5.76
N ARG A 201 12.92 13.41 -5.70
CA ARG A 201 13.61 12.85 -6.87
C ARG A 201 13.13 11.44 -7.22
N SER A 202 12.98 10.59 -6.21
CA SER A 202 12.52 9.21 -6.39
C SER A 202 11.00 9.07 -6.38
N GLN A 203 10.27 10.13 -6.01
CA GLN A 203 8.81 10.11 -5.86
C GLN A 203 8.37 9.02 -4.87
N THR A 204 9.09 8.92 -3.75
CA THR A 204 8.80 7.96 -2.68
C THR A 204 8.67 8.66 -1.34
N ALA A 205 7.77 8.14 -0.50
CA ALA A 205 7.70 8.49 0.91
C ALA A 205 8.05 7.27 1.76
N ARG A 206 8.91 7.44 2.76
CA ARG A 206 9.32 6.38 3.69
C ARG A 206 8.84 6.74 5.10
N LEU A 207 8.06 5.85 5.70
CA LEU A 207 7.61 5.96 7.07
C LEU A 207 8.64 5.30 7.98
N TYR A 208 9.10 6.03 8.99
CA TYR A 208 9.98 5.54 10.02
C TYR A 208 9.23 5.50 11.35
N ARG A 209 9.50 4.46 12.13
CA ARG A 209 8.96 4.31 13.49
C ARG A 209 10.06 4.41 14.52
N TRP A 210 9.70 4.93 15.68
CA TRP A 210 10.55 4.97 16.85
C TRP A 210 10.72 3.59 17.47
N THR A 211 11.93 3.32 17.97
CA THR A 211 12.28 2.19 18.80
C THR A 211 13.26 2.64 19.89
N ARG A 212 13.47 1.79 20.90
CA ARG A 212 14.50 2.04 21.93
C ARG A 212 15.92 2.14 21.36
N ASN A 213 16.17 1.59 20.17
CA ASN A 213 17.47 1.58 19.50
C ASN A 213 17.57 2.59 18.36
N GLY A 214 16.69 3.60 18.32
CA GLY A 214 16.62 4.61 17.27
C GLY A 214 15.44 4.41 16.33
N VAL A 215 15.55 4.90 15.10
CA VAL A 215 14.47 4.83 14.10
C VAL A 215 14.67 3.64 13.16
N VAL A 216 13.59 2.98 12.77
CA VAL A 216 13.60 1.90 11.78
C VAL A 216 12.58 2.14 10.68
N LEU A 217 12.88 1.70 9.46
CA LEU A 217 11.95 1.80 8.34
C LEU A 217 10.73 0.89 8.62
N ASP A 218 9.54 1.48 8.56
CA ASP A 218 8.28 0.76 8.74
C ASP A 218 7.64 0.42 7.38
N ARG A 219 7.51 1.42 6.50
CA ARG A 219 6.87 1.26 5.19
C ARG A 219 7.40 2.25 4.16
N THR A 220 7.36 1.87 2.88
CA THR A 220 7.62 2.77 1.75
C THR A 220 6.36 2.90 0.91
N TYR A 221 5.99 4.13 0.57
CA TYR A 221 4.86 4.48 -0.28
C TYR A 221 5.32 5.10 -1.60
N PRO A 222 4.71 4.74 -2.73
CA PRO A 222 4.80 5.55 -3.94
C PRO A 222 4.03 6.86 -3.72
N VAL A 223 4.60 7.99 -4.14
CA VAL A 223 3.93 9.30 -4.06
C VAL A 223 4.13 10.10 -5.34
N THR A 224 3.40 11.19 -5.52
CA THR A 224 3.74 12.21 -6.52
C THR A 224 3.74 13.61 -5.92
N THR A 225 4.62 14.48 -6.42
CA THR A 225 4.84 15.83 -5.88
C THR A 225 4.66 16.92 -6.95
N GLY A 226 5.05 18.16 -6.64
CA GLY A 226 4.91 19.30 -7.54
C GLY A 226 5.57 19.11 -8.91
N GLN A 227 4.90 19.60 -9.95
CA GLN A 227 5.36 19.60 -11.34
C GLN A 227 6.75 20.21 -11.50
N ALA A 228 7.04 21.28 -10.76
CA ALA A 228 8.33 21.93 -10.79
C ALA A 228 9.30 21.32 -9.77
N SER A 229 10.56 21.12 -10.20
CA SER A 229 11.65 20.73 -9.33
C SER A 229 12.19 21.90 -8.51
N GLY A 230 12.92 21.55 -7.45
CA GLY A 230 13.56 22.51 -6.57
C GLY A 230 12.62 23.10 -5.51
N GLU A 231 13.13 24.13 -4.86
CA GLU A 231 12.53 24.67 -3.64
C GLU A 231 11.41 25.69 -3.93
N LYS A 232 10.31 25.60 -3.17
CA LYS A 232 9.16 26.48 -3.27
C LYS A 232 9.54 27.91 -2.86
N GLN A 233 9.21 28.88 -3.72
CA GLN A 233 9.53 30.29 -3.52
C GLN A 233 8.28 31.15 -3.32
N ARG A 234 7.19 30.82 -4.02
CA ARG A 234 5.95 31.61 -3.99
C ARG A 234 4.72 30.76 -4.31
N ARG A 235 3.55 31.27 -3.97
CA ARG A 235 2.29 30.66 -4.38
C ARG A 235 2.22 30.44 -5.90
N GLY A 236 1.73 29.26 -6.32
CA GLY A 236 1.50 28.94 -7.73
C GLY A 236 2.75 28.57 -8.55
N ASP A 237 3.93 28.47 -7.93
CA ASP A 237 5.16 28.04 -8.62
C ASP A 237 5.23 26.53 -8.92
N MET A 238 4.18 25.79 -8.58
CA MET A 238 4.02 24.35 -8.82
C MET A 238 5.08 23.48 -8.11
N ARG A 239 5.78 24.02 -7.12
CA ARG A 239 6.78 23.31 -6.32
C ARG A 239 6.20 22.81 -5.00
N THR A 240 6.64 21.63 -4.60
CA THR A 240 6.52 21.13 -3.22
C THR A 240 7.72 21.63 -2.42
N PRO A 241 7.50 22.27 -1.26
CA PRO A 241 8.57 22.86 -0.49
C PRO A 241 9.51 21.81 0.09
N ASP A 242 10.76 22.18 0.27
CA ASP A 242 11.80 21.48 1.00
C ASP A 242 11.79 21.96 2.45
N GLY A 243 12.07 21.06 3.38
CA GLY A 243 12.11 21.39 4.80
C GLY A 243 11.51 20.31 5.68
N VAL A 244 11.28 20.71 6.93
CA VAL A 244 10.67 19.90 7.96
C VAL A 244 9.35 20.53 8.35
N TYR A 245 8.29 19.73 8.25
CA TYR A 245 6.92 20.11 8.55
C TYR A 245 6.32 19.16 9.58
N THR A 246 5.12 19.47 10.03
CA THR A 246 4.30 18.55 10.84
C THR A 246 2.87 18.52 10.32
N VAL A 247 2.23 17.36 10.43
CA VAL A 247 0.81 17.21 10.12
C VAL A 247 0.00 17.95 11.17
N GLN A 248 -0.86 18.87 10.73
CA GLN A 248 -1.62 19.76 11.62
C GLN A 248 -3.04 19.28 11.85
N ASP A 249 -3.71 18.80 10.81
CA ASP A 249 -5.11 18.42 10.89
C ASP A 249 -5.48 17.35 9.84
N LEU A 250 -6.75 17.00 9.78
CA LEU A 250 -7.39 16.15 8.79
C LEU A 250 -8.64 16.87 8.28
N ILE A 251 -8.69 17.12 6.98
CA ILE A 251 -9.83 17.75 6.31
C ILE A 251 -10.58 16.69 5.51
N PRO A 252 -11.85 16.39 5.82
CA PRO A 252 -12.66 15.45 5.04
C PRO A 252 -12.82 15.92 3.59
N GLY A 253 -12.76 14.99 2.65
CA GLY A 253 -12.87 15.23 1.22
C GLY A 253 -14.21 15.83 0.79
N GLU A 254 -15.28 15.61 1.56
CA GLU A 254 -16.59 16.25 1.35
C GLU A 254 -16.52 17.80 1.44
N SER A 255 -15.51 18.32 2.15
CA SER A 255 -15.24 19.76 2.26
C SER A 255 -14.19 20.25 1.25
N LEU A 256 -13.71 19.38 0.37
CA LEU A 256 -12.63 19.66 -0.57
C LEU A 256 -13.08 19.44 -2.03
N PRO A 257 -12.42 20.10 -3.00
CA PRO A 257 -12.55 19.72 -4.40
C PRO A 257 -12.19 18.23 -4.62
N GLU A 258 -12.86 17.59 -5.59
CA GLU A 258 -12.73 16.15 -5.89
C GLU A 258 -11.28 15.66 -6.07
N ILE A 259 -10.40 16.53 -6.59
CA ILE A 259 -8.97 16.25 -6.81
C ILE A 259 -8.17 15.91 -5.54
N TYR A 260 -8.74 16.14 -4.35
CA TYR A 260 -8.08 15.89 -3.07
C TYR A 260 -8.41 14.51 -2.46
N GLY A 261 -9.22 13.69 -3.15
CA GLY A 261 -9.55 12.34 -2.69
C GLY A 261 -10.43 12.34 -1.43
N ALA A 262 -10.28 11.30 -0.61
CA ALA A 262 -11.12 11.09 0.58
C ALA A 262 -10.95 12.14 1.65
N PHE A 263 -9.72 12.62 1.83
CA PHE A 263 -9.32 13.60 2.84
C PHE A 263 -7.91 14.11 2.53
N ALA A 264 -7.57 15.23 3.17
CA ALA A 264 -6.25 15.82 3.12
C ALA A 264 -5.69 16.02 4.53
N LEU A 265 -4.37 15.91 4.65
CA LEU A 265 -3.59 16.16 5.86
C LEU A 265 -2.78 17.45 5.66
N PRO A 266 -3.22 18.59 6.22
CA PRO A 266 -2.48 19.84 6.08
C PRO A 266 -1.15 19.80 6.81
N LEU A 267 -0.10 20.30 6.15
CA LEU A 267 1.19 20.56 6.78
C LEU A 267 1.23 22.00 7.31
N ASN A 268 2.08 22.26 8.29
CA ASN A 268 2.31 23.61 8.83
C ASN A 268 3.11 24.55 7.90
N TYR A 269 3.08 24.35 6.59
CA TYR A 269 3.66 25.28 5.63
C TYR A 269 2.75 26.51 5.44
N PRO A 270 3.29 27.75 5.39
CA PRO A 270 4.68 28.11 5.68
C PRO A 270 4.94 28.05 7.19
N ASN A 271 6.01 27.37 7.59
CA ASN A 271 6.42 27.28 8.99
C ASN A 271 7.26 28.49 9.41
N GLY A 272 7.76 28.53 10.65
CA GLY A 272 8.57 29.65 11.15
C GLY A 272 9.77 29.99 10.28
N TRP A 273 10.47 28.98 9.76
CA TRP A 273 11.58 29.16 8.82
C TRP A 273 11.12 29.75 7.49
N ASP A 274 10.04 29.23 6.92
CA ASP A 274 9.50 29.73 5.66
C ASP A 274 9.10 31.20 5.76
N ARG A 275 8.39 31.57 6.85
CA ARG A 275 7.97 32.96 7.10
C ARG A 275 9.16 33.88 7.28
N MET A 276 10.19 33.44 8.00
CA MET A 276 11.44 34.22 8.17
C MET A 276 12.16 34.45 6.82
N ARG A 277 12.03 33.52 5.87
CA ARG A 277 12.54 33.65 4.49
C ARG A 277 11.62 34.47 3.57
N GLY A 278 10.53 35.04 4.09
CA GLY A 278 9.55 35.80 3.31
C GLY A 278 8.71 34.93 2.37
N ARG A 279 8.64 33.61 2.60
CA ARG A 279 7.82 32.71 1.80
C ARG A 279 6.36 32.82 2.22
N ASP A 280 5.48 32.76 1.23
CA ASP A 280 4.04 32.88 1.39
C ASP A 280 3.29 31.67 0.81
N GLY A 281 1.98 31.68 1.02
CA GLY A 281 1.08 30.64 0.52
C GLY A 281 0.45 29.82 1.62
N TYR A 282 -0.30 28.80 1.19
CA TYR A 282 -1.04 27.85 2.03
C TYR A 282 -1.35 26.63 1.16
N GLY A 283 -1.88 25.55 1.75
CA GLY A 283 -2.39 24.43 0.95
C GLY A 283 -1.34 23.41 0.52
N ILE A 284 -0.23 23.29 1.24
CA ILE A 284 0.69 22.14 1.08
C ILE A 284 0.15 21.02 1.95
N TRP A 285 -0.57 20.09 1.31
CA TRP A 285 -1.22 18.98 1.97
C TRP A 285 -0.65 17.66 1.47
N ILE A 286 -0.73 16.64 2.33
CA ILE A 286 -0.63 15.24 1.90
C ILE A 286 -2.07 14.78 1.69
N HIS A 287 -2.43 14.36 0.48
CA HIS A 287 -3.82 13.98 0.19
C HIS A 287 -3.90 12.75 -0.70
N GLY A 288 -5.08 12.15 -0.72
CA GLY A 288 -5.35 10.95 -1.47
C GLY A 288 -5.45 11.26 -2.96
N SER A 289 -5.32 10.22 -3.76
CA SER A 289 -5.67 10.26 -5.17
C SER A 289 -6.94 9.46 -5.41
N ASP A 290 -7.77 10.01 -6.27
CA ASP A 290 -8.97 9.38 -6.81
C ASP A 290 -8.58 8.21 -7.77
N ARG A 291 -7.32 8.15 -8.20
CA ARG A 291 -6.81 7.15 -9.16
C ARG A 291 -6.21 5.91 -8.48
N LEU A 292 -7.03 5.03 -7.91
CA LEU A 292 -6.53 3.74 -7.37
C LEU A 292 -5.87 2.83 -8.42
N THR A 293 -6.13 3.03 -9.72
CA THR A 293 -5.71 2.10 -10.79
C THR A 293 -4.73 2.68 -11.80
N GLN A 294 -4.34 3.94 -11.69
CA GLN A 294 -3.30 4.51 -12.58
C GLN A 294 -1.99 4.64 -11.79
N PRO A 295 -0.85 4.19 -12.34
CA PRO A 295 0.44 4.51 -11.76
C PRO A 295 0.59 6.03 -11.71
N PHE A 296 1.05 6.57 -10.58
CA PHE A 296 1.38 7.99 -10.48
C PHE A 296 2.36 8.35 -11.58
N ARG A 297 2.09 9.43 -12.34
CA ARG A 297 3.20 10.01 -13.10
C ARG A 297 4.03 10.83 -12.10
N PRO A 298 5.36 10.79 -12.22
CA PRO A 298 6.21 11.67 -11.44
C PRO A 298 5.81 13.14 -11.65
N ARG A 299 5.76 13.91 -10.56
CA ARG A 299 5.63 15.38 -10.58
C ARG A 299 4.33 15.86 -11.25
N GLU A 300 3.18 15.46 -10.73
CA GLU A 300 1.87 15.79 -11.32
C GLU A 300 1.12 16.92 -10.60
N THR A 301 1.54 17.28 -9.39
CA THR A 301 0.74 18.16 -8.52
C THR A 301 1.12 19.63 -8.68
N ARG A 302 0.32 20.52 -8.08
CA ARG A 302 0.64 21.96 -7.98
C ARG A 302 1.53 22.29 -6.76
N GLY A 303 2.01 21.28 -6.05
CA GLY A 303 2.84 21.42 -4.84
C GLY A 303 2.44 20.51 -3.68
N CYS A 304 1.27 19.85 -3.73
CA CYS A 304 0.87 18.83 -2.75
C CYS A 304 1.70 17.55 -2.86
N VAL A 305 1.67 16.73 -1.82
CA VAL A 305 2.16 15.34 -1.86
C VAL A 305 0.94 14.44 -2.00
N VAL A 306 0.90 13.65 -3.06
CA VAL A 306 -0.23 12.75 -3.34
C VAL A 306 0.18 11.32 -3.03
N MET A 307 -0.65 10.63 -2.26
CA MET A 307 -0.54 9.22 -1.92
C MET A 307 -1.73 8.44 -2.49
N ARG A 308 -1.61 7.11 -2.55
CA ARG A 308 -2.81 6.29 -2.76
C ARG A 308 -3.69 6.41 -1.53
N GLU A 309 -4.99 6.24 -1.71
CA GLU A 309 -5.93 6.45 -0.61
C GLU A 309 -5.66 5.48 0.56
N GLU A 310 -5.41 4.21 0.25
CA GLU A 310 -5.05 3.20 1.25
C GLU A 310 -3.75 3.51 1.98
N ASP A 311 -2.76 4.06 1.27
CA ASP A 311 -1.46 4.43 1.82
C ASP A 311 -1.60 5.66 2.72
N LEU A 312 -2.39 6.65 2.29
CA LEU A 312 -2.66 7.85 3.08
C LEU A 312 -3.40 7.49 4.36
N LEU A 313 -4.39 6.61 4.28
CA LEU A 313 -5.15 6.18 5.44
C LEU A 313 -4.30 5.41 6.45
N HIS A 314 -3.44 4.50 5.96
CA HIS A 314 -2.46 3.84 6.82
C HIS A 314 -1.52 4.86 7.49
N PHE A 315 -1.05 5.87 6.77
CA PHE A 315 -0.25 6.93 7.39
C PHE A 315 -1.06 7.74 8.41
N ALA A 316 -2.28 8.14 8.07
CA ALA A 316 -3.15 8.96 8.91
C ALA A 316 -3.50 8.27 10.25
N SER A 317 -3.63 6.94 10.29
CA SER A 317 -3.87 6.20 11.53
C SER A 317 -2.69 6.22 12.52
N LEU A 318 -1.50 6.56 12.04
CA LEU A 318 -0.25 6.63 12.81
C LEU A 318 0.17 8.07 13.15
N VAL A 319 -0.54 9.06 12.62
CA VAL A 319 -0.24 10.48 12.84
C VAL A 319 -0.58 10.90 14.27
N GLN A 320 0.37 11.59 14.90
CA GLN A 320 0.17 12.39 16.09
C GLN A 320 0.17 13.88 15.66
N PRO A 321 -1.00 14.55 15.64
CA PRO A 321 -1.11 15.91 15.16
C PRO A 321 -0.15 16.84 15.88
N GLN A 322 0.43 17.78 15.12
CA GLN A 322 1.47 18.72 15.55
C GLN A 322 2.82 18.09 15.92
N LEU A 323 2.92 16.77 16.09
CA LEU A 323 4.15 16.10 16.54
C LEU A 323 4.83 15.27 15.47
N THR A 324 4.08 14.55 14.63
CA THR A 324 4.63 13.70 13.56
C THR A 324 5.38 14.56 12.54
N PRO A 325 6.72 14.45 12.47
CA PRO A 325 7.51 15.22 11.52
C PRO A 325 7.36 14.65 10.10
N VAL A 326 7.34 15.54 9.12
CA VAL A 326 7.37 15.25 7.70
C VAL A 326 8.58 15.96 7.10
N ILE A 327 9.61 15.20 6.72
CA ILE A 327 10.77 15.72 5.99
C ILE A 327 10.42 15.68 4.50
N VAL A 328 10.56 16.81 3.81
CA VAL A 328 10.43 16.88 2.36
C VAL A 328 11.73 17.42 1.79
N ALA A 329 12.32 16.71 0.83
CA ALA A 329 13.53 17.16 0.14
C ALA A 329 13.62 16.60 -1.28
N GLU A 330 14.39 17.25 -2.14
CA GLU A 330 14.73 16.71 -3.46
C GLU A 330 15.49 15.37 -3.34
N VAL A 331 16.48 15.29 -2.46
CA VAL A 331 17.25 14.07 -2.13
C VAL A 331 17.46 14.02 -0.62
N ILE A 332 17.24 12.85 -0.02
CA ILE A 332 17.43 12.64 1.42
C ILE A 332 18.82 12.05 1.68
N PRO A 333 19.64 12.65 2.56
CA PRO A 333 20.90 12.06 2.96
C PRO A 333 20.63 10.90 3.94
N TYR A 334 21.13 9.71 3.61
CA TYR A 334 21.08 8.55 4.52
C TYR A 334 22.46 8.29 5.13
N LYS A 335 22.51 8.04 6.43
CA LYS A 335 23.73 7.80 7.21
C LYS A 335 23.47 6.76 8.30
N PRO A 336 24.50 6.10 8.85
CA PRO A 336 24.33 5.27 10.04
C PRO A 336 23.66 6.08 11.18
N ALA A 337 22.74 5.45 11.91
CA ALA A 337 21.97 6.12 12.97
C ALA A 337 22.84 6.87 13.99
N ARG A 338 23.95 6.25 14.40
CA ARG A 338 24.94 6.85 15.32
C ARG A 338 25.53 8.17 14.81
N GLU A 339 25.67 8.34 13.50
CA GLU A 339 26.19 9.59 12.94
C GLU A 339 25.17 10.72 13.11
N TRP A 340 23.88 10.45 12.89
CA TRP A 340 22.82 11.43 13.15
C TRP A 340 22.67 11.73 14.65
N GLU A 341 22.79 10.73 15.52
CA GLU A 341 22.78 10.94 16.97
C GLU A 341 23.91 11.89 17.41
N GLN A 342 25.12 11.72 16.87
CA GLN A 342 26.25 12.61 17.13
C GLN A 342 25.99 14.03 16.59
N ILE A 343 25.44 14.14 15.38
CA ILE A 343 25.06 15.42 14.77
C ILE A 343 23.99 16.12 15.62
N PHE A 344 23.00 15.39 16.14
CA PHE A 344 21.91 15.95 16.94
C PHE A 344 22.22 16.08 18.43
N ALA A 345 23.36 15.56 18.91
CA ALA A 345 23.75 15.60 20.32
C ALA A 345 23.64 16.99 20.98
N PRO A 346 24.00 18.12 20.31
CA PRO A 346 23.80 19.45 20.89
C PRO A 346 22.32 19.78 21.14
N LEU A 347 21.41 19.33 20.28
CA LEU A 347 19.97 19.60 20.38
C LEU A 347 19.27 18.73 21.42
N THR A 348 19.77 17.52 21.66
CA THR A 348 19.24 16.61 22.66
C THR A 348 19.74 16.94 24.07
N SER A 349 20.97 17.46 24.19
CA SER A 349 21.60 17.79 25.48
C SER A 349 21.34 19.21 25.97
N THR A 350 20.91 20.13 25.10
CA THR A 350 20.57 21.50 25.51
C THR A 350 19.30 21.49 26.39
N PRO A 351 19.36 22.01 27.62
CA PRO A 351 18.17 22.14 28.46
C PRO A 351 17.28 23.25 27.92
N GLU A 352 16.33 22.87 27.08
CA GLU A 352 15.21 23.71 26.66
C GLU A 352 13.94 23.25 27.37
N LYS A 353 12.99 24.18 27.53
CA LYS A 353 11.67 23.90 28.11
C LYS A 353 10.93 22.87 27.26
N GLY A 354 10.31 21.90 27.93
CA GLY A 354 9.53 20.83 27.29
C GLY A 354 10.31 19.57 26.91
N GLU A 355 9.61 18.45 26.92
CA GLU A 355 10.13 17.15 26.51
C GLU A 355 10.38 17.12 25.00
N LEU A 356 11.50 16.52 24.56
CA LEU A 356 11.83 16.39 23.15
C LEU A 356 10.98 15.31 22.50
N ALA A 357 10.12 15.70 21.55
CA ALA A 357 9.29 14.77 20.79
C ALA A 357 10.03 14.22 19.57
N ALA A 358 10.66 15.09 18.78
CA ALA A 358 11.42 14.70 17.60
C ALA A 358 12.46 15.74 17.20
N ILE A 359 13.47 15.32 16.45
CA ILE A 359 14.38 16.18 15.68
C ILE A 359 14.38 15.70 14.24
N ALA A 360 14.25 16.63 13.31
CA ALA A 360 14.40 16.34 11.89
C ALA A 360 15.24 17.42 11.20
N MET A 361 16.01 17.04 10.19
CA MET A 361 16.81 17.99 9.40
C MET A 361 16.37 17.99 7.94
N GLY A 362 16.01 19.16 7.43
CA GLY A 362 15.82 19.41 6.02
C GLY A 362 17.11 19.91 5.35
N PRO A 363 17.06 20.31 4.07
CA PRO A 363 18.24 20.82 3.37
C PRO A 363 18.88 22.06 4.02
N ASP A 364 18.09 22.95 4.61
CA ASP A 364 18.59 24.25 5.08
C ASP A 364 18.70 24.40 6.61
N TYR A 365 17.94 23.61 7.37
CA TYR A 365 17.80 23.77 8.83
C TYR A 365 17.46 22.45 9.51
N ALA A 366 17.67 22.39 10.83
CA ALA A 366 17.10 21.36 11.70
C ALA A 366 15.93 21.93 12.49
N ALA A 367 14.87 21.15 12.68
CA ALA A 367 13.77 21.47 13.58
C ALA A 367 13.78 20.53 14.76
N ALA A 368 13.74 21.09 15.96
CA ALA A 368 13.47 20.37 17.20
C ALA A 368 12.01 20.63 17.61
N ILE A 369 11.26 19.54 17.86
CA ILE A 369 9.86 19.57 18.27
C ILE A 369 9.80 19.21 19.74
N ARG A 370 9.30 20.12 20.58
CA ARG A 370 9.16 19.92 22.03
C ARG A 370 7.72 20.08 22.47
N ILE A 371 7.36 19.38 23.54
CA ILE A 371 6.03 19.43 24.15
C ILE A 371 6.16 19.78 25.64
N ASP A 372 5.38 20.76 26.10
CA ASP A 372 5.35 21.16 27.51
C ASP A 372 3.93 21.52 27.96
N GLY A 373 3.40 20.78 28.94
CA GLY A 373 2.23 21.18 29.74
C GLY A 373 0.97 21.64 29.00
N GLY A 374 0.81 21.34 27.71
CA GLY A 374 -0.29 21.86 26.86
C GLY A 374 0.15 22.64 25.61
N GLN A 375 1.44 22.81 25.37
CA GLN A 375 1.99 23.57 24.25
C GLN A 375 2.99 22.71 23.44
N VAL A 376 3.05 22.92 22.14
CA VAL A 376 4.10 22.43 21.25
C VAL A 376 4.98 23.60 20.80
N THR A 377 6.28 23.39 20.82
CA THR A 377 7.28 24.35 20.38
C THR A 377 8.11 23.75 19.25
N TYR A 378 8.23 24.47 18.15
CA TYR A 378 9.12 24.17 17.04
C TYR A 378 10.30 25.14 17.07
N THR A 379 11.49 24.66 17.43
CA THR A 379 12.71 25.47 17.35
C THR A 379 13.46 25.13 16.06
N TYR A 380 13.71 26.15 15.24
CA TYR A 380 14.42 26.01 13.97
C TYR A 380 15.88 26.44 14.16
N HIS A 381 16.82 25.59 13.76
CA HIS A 381 18.25 25.78 13.99
C HIS A 381 19.04 25.78 12.68
N ALA A 382 20.03 26.66 12.59
CA ALA A 382 20.98 26.68 11.48
C ALA A 382 21.77 25.37 11.47
N ARG A 383 22.06 24.85 10.26
CA ARG A 383 22.97 23.71 10.12
C ARG A 383 24.37 24.09 10.60
N GLY A 384 25.01 23.19 11.35
CA GLY A 384 26.38 23.34 11.84
C GLY A 384 26.53 22.90 13.29
N GLN A 385 27.78 22.86 13.77
CA GLN A 385 28.12 22.25 15.07
C GLN A 385 27.44 22.88 16.29
N ARG A 386 26.99 24.14 16.21
CA ARG A 386 26.38 24.86 17.34
C ARG A 386 24.86 25.01 17.27
N PHE A 387 24.22 24.58 16.18
CA PHE A 387 22.76 24.70 15.98
C PHE A 387 22.16 26.01 16.50
N ARG A 388 22.67 27.16 16.02
CA ARG A 388 22.14 28.47 16.42
C ARG A 388 20.65 28.55 16.07
N VAL A 389 19.83 28.93 17.05
CA VAL A 389 18.40 29.18 16.85
C VAL A 389 18.21 30.29 15.81
N LEU A 390 17.38 30.00 14.81
CA LEU A 390 16.99 30.90 13.74
C LEU A 390 15.66 31.56 14.08
N THR A 391 14.67 30.77 14.46
CA THR A 391 13.32 31.21 14.82
C THR A 391 12.63 30.13 15.65
N ARG A 392 11.50 30.48 16.27
CA ARG A 392 10.67 29.59 17.08
C ARG A 392 9.20 29.81 16.75
N ASP A 393 8.47 28.72 16.65
CA ASP A 393 7.01 28.71 16.59
C ASP A 393 6.46 28.02 17.83
N GLU A 394 5.41 28.59 18.39
CA GLU A 394 4.78 28.12 19.62
C GLU A 394 3.28 28.04 19.42
N HIS A 395 2.71 26.86 19.66
CA HIS A 395 1.29 26.60 19.44
C HIS A 395 0.69 25.83 20.63
N PRO A 396 -0.53 26.16 21.07
CA PRO A 396 -1.25 25.32 22.02
C PRO A 396 -1.54 23.96 21.38
N LEU A 397 -1.44 22.89 22.18
CA LEU A 397 -1.91 21.58 21.74
C LEU A 397 -3.40 21.67 21.41
N GLN A 398 -3.80 20.93 20.37
CA GLN A 398 -5.19 20.95 19.92
C GLN A 398 -6.06 20.25 20.97
N THR A 399 -7.05 20.98 21.49
CA THR A 399 -8.01 20.52 22.51
C THR A 399 -9.42 20.30 21.96
N GLY A 400 -9.60 20.47 20.64
CA GLY A 400 -10.88 20.26 19.95
C GLY A 400 -11.20 18.79 19.72
N GLU A 401 -11.90 18.51 18.61
CA GLU A 401 -12.20 17.14 18.21
C GLU A 401 -10.91 16.28 18.13
N SER A 402 -10.95 15.11 18.76
CA SER A 402 -9.80 14.19 18.81
C SER A 402 -9.45 13.68 17.41
N TRP A 403 -8.16 13.35 17.20
CA TRP A 403 -7.70 12.77 15.93
C TRP A 403 -8.46 11.50 15.55
N ALA A 404 -8.70 10.62 16.53
CA ALA A 404 -9.47 9.39 16.34
C ALA A 404 -10.90 9.69 15.86
N SER A 405 -11.55 10.71 16.43
CA SER A 405 -12.88 11.16 15.98
C SER A 405 -12.84 11.69 14.55
N LYS A 406 -11.87 12.55 14.21
CA LYS A 406 -11.68 13.05 12.83
C LYS A 406 -11.44 11.93 11.83
N LEU A 407 -10.58 10.96 12.18
CA LEU A 407 -10.28 9.81 11.33
C LEU A 407 -11.50 8.91 11.13
N SER A 408 -12.33 8.71 12.17
CA SER A 408 -13.57 7.92 12.06
C SER A 408 -14.60 8.48 11.08
N LYS A 409 -14.53 9.79 10.77
CA LYS A 409 -15.41 10.44 9.79
C LYS A 409 -15.03 10.16 8.34
N VAL A 410 -13.78 9.80 8.09
CA VAL A 410 -13.25 9.51 6.75
C VAL A 410 -13.03 8.02 6.51
N LEU A 411 -12.96 7.24 7.60
CA LEU A 411 -13.09 5.80 7.58
C LEU A 411 -14.52 5.39 7.20
N PRO A 412 -14.68 4.28 6.47
CA PRO A 412 -15.99 3.63 6.34
C PRO A 412 -16.49 3.27 7.74
N GLN A 413 -17.71 3.70 8.08
CA GLN A 413 -18.25 3.46 9.44
C GLN A 413 -18.54 2.00 9.69
N ASP A 414 -19.00 1.28 8.66
CA ASP A 414 -19.27 -0.15 8.69
C ASP A 414 -18.57 -0.84 7.51
N LEU A 415 -17.97 -2.01 7.77
CA LEU A 415 -17.48 -2.86 6.71
C LEU A 415 -18.64 -3.62 6.09
N GLY A 416 -18.87 -3.40 4.79
CA GLY A 416 -19.92 -4.06 4.02
C GLY A 416 -19.38 -5.09 3.03
N SER A 417 -20.28 -5.85 2.44
CA SER A 417 -20.06 -6.58 1.19
C SER A 417 -21.02 -6.07 0.12
N LEU A 418 -20.57 -6.10 -1.12
CA LEU A 418 -21.41 -5.88 -2.28
C LEU A 418 -22.35 -7.08 -2.41
N GLU A 419 -23.66 -6.84 -2.33
CA GLU A 419 -24.70 -7.88 -2.34
C GLU A 419 -25.30 -8.06 -3.73
N GLY A 420 -25.34 -6.98 -4.53
CA GLY A 420 -25.89 -7.04 -5.87
C GLY A 420 -25.63 -5.79 -6.68
N ILE A 421 -25.61 -5.99 -8.00
CA ILE A 421 -25.65 -4.92 -8.99
C ILE A 421 -26.77 -5.28 -9.96
N GLU A 422 -27.70 -4.37 -10.19
CA GLU A 422 -28.86 -4.56 -11.06
C GLU A 422 -28.93 -3.43 -12.08
N ILE A 423 -29.13 -3.77 -13.35
CA ILE A 423 -29.41 -2.79 -14.41
C ILE A 423 -30.92 -2.73 -14.59
N GLU A 424 -31.55 -1.68 -14.06
CA GLU A 424 -32.98 -1.43 -14.22
C GLU A 424 -33.26 -0.90 -15.62
N ARG A 425 -33.96 -1.72 -16.42
CA ARG A 425 -34.28 -1.46 -17.83
C ARG A 425 -35.66 -0.84 -18.05
N ASP A 426 -36.40 -0.61 -16.98
CA ASP A 426 -37.73 0.02 -16.96
C ASP A 426 -37.69 1.53 -17.24
N SER A 427 -36.49 2.11 -17.16
CA SER A 427 -36.20 3.53 -17.34
C SER A 427 -35.33 3.74 -18.58
N THR A 428 -35.52 4.87 -19.26
CA THR A 428 -34.69 5.26 -20.41
C THR A 428 -34.16 6.68 -20.20
N PRO A 429 -32.85 6.87 -20.00
CA PRO A 429 -31.79 5.84 -19.96
C PRO A 429 -31.89 4.91 -18.73
N PRO A 430 -31.27 3.70 -18.76
CA PRO A 430 -31.35 2.73 -17.67
C PRO A 430 -30.66 3.24 -16.41
N ARG A 431 -31.06 2.68 -15.26
CA ARG A 431 -30.44 2.95 -13.96
C ARG A 431 -29.60 1.75 -13.52
N LEU A 432 -28.46 2.00 -12.89
CA LEU A 432 -27.64 0.97 -12.26
C LEU A 432 -27.83 1.06 -10.75
N VAL A 433 -28.38 0.01 -10.15
CA VAL A 433 -28.64 -0.07 -8.71
C VAL A 433 -27.61 -0.99 -8.07
N ILE A 434 -26.93 -0.48 -7.07
CA ILE A 434 -25.86 -1.18 -6.35
C ILE A 434 -26.28 -1.31 -4.89
N ARG A 435 -26.30 -2.55 -4.39
CA ARG A 435 -26.72 -2.88 -3.02
C ARG A 435 -25.55 -3.42 -2.21
N THR A 436 -25.42 -2.95 -0.98
CA THR A 436 -24.38 -3.35 -0.03
C THR A 436 -24.97 -3.85 1.29
N SER A 437 -24.23 -4.65 2.05
CA SER A 437 -24.71 -5.16 3.34
C SER A 437 -24.71 -4.10 4.46
N ALA A 438 -23.99 -3.00 4.23
CA ALA A 438 -23.90 -1.86 5.14
C ALA A 438 -23.85 -0.55 4.35
N PRO A 439 -24.19 0.61 4.95
CA PRO A 439 -24.17 1.89 4.25
C PRO A 439 -22.77 2.19 3.70
N ALA A 440 -22.69 2.39 2.38
CA ALA A 440 -21.45 2.77 1.71
C ALA A 440 -21.52 4.24 1.28
N ARG A 441 -20.40 4.96 1.34
CA ARG A 441 -20.27 6.29 0.73
C ARG A 441 -19.55 6.14 -0.61
N PRO A 442 -20.28 5.96 -1.73
CA PRO A 442 -19.65 5.79 -3.01
C PRO A 442 -18.87 7.03 -3.42
N ARG A 443 -17.76 6.82 -4.13
CA ARG A 443 -16.96 7.87 -4.75
C ARG A 443 -16.90 7.63 -6.24
N THR A 444 -17.31 8.63 -6.99
CA THR A 444 -17.25 8.60 -8.45
C THR A 444 -16.03 9.33 -8.94
N PHE A 445 -15.44 8.84 -10.02
CA PHE A 445 -14.35 9.53 -10.70
C PHE A 445 -14.92 10.19 -11.95
N ARG A 446 -15.03 11.52 -11.93
CA ARG A 446 -15.49 12.24 -13.11
C ARG A 446 -14.34 12.41 -14.09
N GLN A 447 -14.19 11.46 -15.01
CA GLN A 447 -13.50 11.73 -16.26
C GLN A 447 -14.51 12.39 -17.21
N GLU A 448 -14.42 13.71 -17.36
CA GLU A 448 -15.09 14.38 -18.47
C GLU A 448 -14.57 13.74 -19.77
N THR A 449 -15.50 13.17 -20.55
CA THR A 449 -15.34 12.60 -21.90
C THR A 449 -14.80 11.17 -22.07
N THR A 450 -15.14 10.21 -21.20
CA THR A 450 -14.87 8.77 -21.48
C THR A 450 -16.15 7.94 -21.60
N ASP A 451 -16.10 6.89 -22.43
CA ASP A 451 -17.07 5.80 -22.55
C ASP A 451 -16.99 4.80 -21.38
N ARG A 452 -16.45 5.25 -20.25
CA ARG A 452 -16.23 4.47 -19.03
C ARG A 452 -16.26 5.39 -17.83
N PHE A 453 -16.93 4.96 -16.76
CA PHE A 453 -16.78 5.59 -15.46
C PHE A 453 -16.55 4.55 -14.36
N TYR A 454 -16.12 5.05 -13.21
CA TYR A 454 -15.68 4.27 -12.07
C TYR A 454 -16.42 4.73 -10.82
N LEU A 455 -16.85 3.78 -10.01
CA LEU A 455 -17.47 3.99 -8.72
C LEU A 455 -16.74 3.15 -7.67
N ASP A 456 -16.06 3.81 -6.74
CA ASP A 456 -15.45 3.13 -5.60
C ASP A 456 -16.39 3.10 -4.41
N LEU A 457 -16.36 1.97 -3.71
CA LEU A 457 -17.10 1.70 -2.49
C LEU A 457 -16.08 1.39 -1.39
N PRO A 458 -15.51 2.41 -0.71
CA PRO A 458 -14.63 2.21 0.43
C PRO A 458 -15.37 1.52 1.58
N GLY A 459 -14.70 0.57 2.23
CA GLY A 459 -15.26 -0.28 3.27
C GLY A 459 -16.10 -1.45 2.75
N VAL A 460 -16.23 -1.61 1.43
CA VAL A 460 -17.05 -2.67 0.83
C VAL A 460 -16.16 -3.72 0.19
N ARG A 461 -16.41 -4.99 0.53
CA ARG A 461 -15.81 -6.16 -0.14
C ARG A 461 -16.64 -6.55 -1.37
N PRO A 462 -16.06 -7.16 -2.41
CA PRO A 462 -16.78 -7.48 -3.65
C PRO A 462 -17.92 -8.50 -3.48
N GLY A 463 -17.99 -9.19 -2.34
CA GLY A 463 -19.04 -10.16 -2.04
C GLY A 463 -19.09 -11.31 -3.04
N THR A 464 -20.28 -11.81 -3.31
CA THR A 464 -20.55 -12.92 -4.26
C THR A 464 -20.94 -12.44 -5.66
N VAL A 465 -20.94 -11.13 -5.90
CA VAL A 465 -21.37 -10.56 -7.18
C VAL A 465 -20.38 -10.93 -8.30
N PRO A 466 -20.84 -11.33 -9.50
CA PRO A 466 -19.96 -11.69 -10.60
C PRO A 466 -18.96 -10.58 -10.96
N LYS A 467 -17.69 -10.94 -11.16
CA LYS A 467 -16.62 -9.98 -11.53
C LYS A 467 -16.91 -9.21 -12.82
N THR A 468 -17.76 -9.74 -13.70
CA THR A 468 -18.19 -9.11 -14.93
C THR A 468 -19.65 -9.44 -15.20
N MET A 469 -20.41 -8.44 -15.61
CA MET A 469 -21.82 -8.51 -15.93
C MET A 469 -22.05 -7.87 -17.30
N GLU A 470 -22.92 -8.50 -18.09
CA GLU A 470 -23.34 -7.92 -19.36
C GLU A 470 -24.19 -6.67 -19.15
N GLY A 471 -24.08 -5.72 -20.08
CA GLY A 471 -24.85 -4.49 -20.05
C GLY A 471 -26.31 -4.66 -20.46
N ASP A 472 -27.01 -3.55 -20.74
CA ASP A 472 -28.38 -3.55 -21.27
C ASP A 472 -28.44 -3.67 -22.80
N GLY A 473 -27.28 -3.65 -23.47
CA GLY A 473 -27.19 -3.74 -24.93
C GLY A 473 -27.49 -2.43 -25.65
N SER A 474 -27.69 -1.32 -24.93
CA SER A 474 -27.89 -0.01 -25.55
C SER A 474 -27.07 1.12 -24.93
N TRP A 475 -27.08 1.30 -23.60
CA TRP A 475 -26.33 2.39 -22.93
C TRP A 475 -25.06 1.88 -22.26
N ILE A 476 -25.19 0.82 -21.47
CA ILE A 476 -24.15 0.12 -20.75
C ILE A 476 -23.73 -1.08 -21.59
N ARG A 477 -22.43 -1.17 -21.85
CA ARG A 477 -21.79 -2.29 -22.55
C ARG A 477 -21.52 -3.44 -21.59
N GLN A 478 -20.95 -3.16 -20.43
CA GLN A 478 -20.65 -4.14 -19.39
C GLN A 478 -20.37 -3.43 -18.06
N VAL A 479 -20.54 -4.17 -16.97
CA VAL A 479 -20.11 -3.76 -15.63
C VAL A 479 -19.04 -4.72 -15.15
N LYS A 480 -17.94 -4.21 -14.59
CA LYS A 480 -16.86 -5.02 -14.02
C LYS A 480 -16.64 -4.64 -12.58
N ILE A 481 -16.25 -5.62 -11.78
CA ILE A 481 -15.98 -5.45 -10.36
C ILE A 481 -14.51 -5.76 -10.14
N GLY A 482 -13.76 -4.74 -9.73
CA GLY A 482 -12.41 -4.87 -9.20
C GLY A 482 -12.45 -4.72 -7.69
N ALA A 483 -11.57 -5.41 -6.98
CA ALA A 483 -11.35 -5.18 -5.57
C ALA A 483 -9.89 -4.84 -5.34
N SER A 484 -9.64 -3.85 -4.48
CA SER A 484 -8.32 -3.58 -3.93
C SER A 484 -8.18 -4.36 -2.62
N HIS A 485 -7.01 -4.96 -2.40
CA HIS A 485 -6.66 -5.64 -1.13
C HIS A 485 -6.25 -4.62 -0.05
N SER A 486 -6.84 -3.42 -0.09
CA SER A 486 -6.63 -2.33 0.86
C SER A 486 -7.32 -2.62 2.18
N ASP A 487 -6.83 -2.01 3.26
CA ASP A 487 -7.51 -1.99 4.54
C ASP A 487 -7.83 -0.52 4.89
N PRO A 488 -9.11 -0.12 4.93
CA PRO A 488 -10.31 -0.93 4.70
C PRO A 488 -10.48 -1.29 3.21
N PRO A 489 -11.16 -2.40 2.90
CA PRO A 489 -11.32 -2.88 1.53
C PRO A 489 -12.05 -1.86 0.66
N VAL A 490 -11.63 -1.74 -0.59
CA VAL A 490 -12.33 -0.93 -1.59
C VAL A 490 -12.78 -1.81 -2.73
N THR A 491 -14.09 -1.82 -2.99
CA THR A 491 -14.67 -2.43 -4.20
C THR A 491 -14.90 -1.37 -5.24
N ARG A 492 -14.32 -1.56 -6.42
CA ARG A 492 -14.45 -0.68 -7.59
C ARG A 492 -15.41 -1.29 -8.59
N VAL A 493 -16.50 -0.58 -8.87
CA VAL A 493 -17.43 -0.89 -9.96
C VAL A 493 -17.03 -0.04 -11.17
N VAL A 494 -16.68 -0.72 -12.26
CA VAL A 494 -16.32 -0.10 -13.55
C VAL A 494 -17.49 -0.29 -14.50
N VAL A 495 -18.01 0.79 -15.04
CA VAL A 495 -19.13 0.77 -15.98
C VAL A 495 -18.62 1.23 -17.34
N ASP A 496 -18.63 0.31 -18.30
CA ASP A 496 -18.33 0.60 -19.70
C ASP A 496 -19.63 0.98 -20.41
N LEU A 497 -19.61 2.10 -21.11
CA LEU A 497 -20.73 2.67 -21.87
C LEU A 497 -20.47 2.51 -23.36
N TYR A 498 -21.53 2.55 -24.16
CA TYR A 498 -21.39 2.58 -25.63
C TYR A 498 -20.93 3.95 -26.16
N GLN A 499 -21.22 5.01 -25.42
CA GLN A 499 -20.81 6.38 -25.74
C GLN A 499 -20.63 7.21 -24.45
N PRO A 500 -19.81 8.27 -24.49
CA PRO A 500 -19.66 9.18 -23.36
C PRO A 500 -21.03 9.72 -22.92
N THR A 501 -21.41 9.46 -21.68
CA THR A 501 -22.74 9.79 -21.13
C THR A 501 -22.57 10.36 -19.73
N ALA A 502 -23.24 11.48 -19.44
CA ALA A 502 -23.27 12.04 -18.10
C ALA A 502 -24.09 11.15 -17.16
N TYR A 503 -23.79 11.18 -15.87
CA TYR A 503 -24.52 10.40 -14.87
C TYR A 503 -24.66 11.17 -13.56
N LYS A 504 -25.64 10.75 -12.75
CA LYS A 504 -25.85 11.21 -11.38
C LYS A 504 -25.85 10.03 -10.43
N VAL A 505 -25.23 10.19 -9.27
CA VAL A 505 -25.19 9.16 -8.23
C VAL A 505 -25.96 9.64 -7.01
N THR A 506 -26.86 8.79 -6.53
CA THR A 506 -27.65 9.03 -5.33
C THR A 506 -27.57 7.82 -4.43
N THR A 507 -27.26 8.03 -3.15
CA THR A 507 -27.15 6.95 -2.16
C THR A 507 -28.18 7.15 -1.06
N LYS A 508 -28.88 6.07 -0.72
CA LYS A 508 -29.85 6.03 0.39
C LYS A 508 -29.68 4.73 1.16
N GLY A 509 -29.18 4.83 2.40
CA GLY A 509 -28.88 3.66 3.22
C GLY A 509 -27.83 2.79 2.53
N ASN A 510 -28.24 1.56 2.19
CA ASN A 510 -27.38 0.53 1.60
C ASN A 510 -27.48 0.46 0.06
N GLU A 511 -28.24 1.37 -0.55
CA GLU A 511 -28.47 1.38 -1.98
C GLU A 511 -27.85 2.63 -2.62
N THR A 512 -27.06 2.40 -3.67
CA THR A 512 -26.49 3.44 -4.53
C THR A 512 -27.07 3.29 -5.92
N VAL A 513 -27.75 4.33 -6.39
CA VAL A 513 -28.36 4.38 -7.73
C VAL A 513 -27.56 5.33 -8.61
N ILE A 514 -27.13 4.83 -9.76
CA ILE A 514 -26.51 5.61 -10.82
C ILE A 514 -27.54 5.80 -11.93
N SER A 515 -27.96 7.05 -12.11
CA SER A 515 -28.88 7.45 -13.18
C SER A 515 -28.07 8.06 -14.32
N LEU A 516 -28.05 7.39 -15.47
CA LEU A 516 -27.51 7.98 -16.69
C LEU A 516 -28.37 9.18 -17.12
N VAL A 517 -27.78 10.16 -17.77
CA VAL A 517 -28.46 11.36 -18.24
C VAL A 517 -28.30 11.41 -19.75
N LYS A 518 -29.41 11.65 -20.46
CA LYS A 518 -29.37 11.82 -21.92
C LYS A 518 -28.40 12.97 -22.26
N PRO A 519 -27.48 12.78 -23.22
CA PRO A 519 -26.51 13.80 -23.59
C PRO A 519 -27.16 15.08 -24.12
#